data_AF-A0A7J4KVK4-F1
#
_entry.id   AF-A0A7J4KVK4-F1
#
_cell.length_a   1.000
_cell.length_b   1.000
_cell.length_c   1.000
_cell.angle_alpha   90.00
_cell.angle_beta   90.00
_cell.angle_gamma   90.00
#
_symmetry.space_group_name_H-M   'P 1'
#
loop_
_entity.id
_entity.type
_entity.pdbx_description
1 polymer ?
#
loop_
_entity_poly.entity_id
_entity_poly.type
_entity_poly.pdbx_seq_one_letter_code
_entity_poly.pdbx_strand_id
1 'polypeptide(L)'
;MPGIVFKVLVAAIILAALIAIFYQSFAYLFYPVKDLQAEIEKGFELAKANEGKIVESELFVAKAVQVLNTKNFEDSSTLAVFECTDFELCCKDTEECSLGLSFNTERKTLSVEKDSAVSPYYRCLYDRRLFVCKAFFGIKPAQAEISSVKAEKTLKLEQSSQLLIEFKYSNIGELDAFEELTARVQVFDKEDNNPLKQALFETEKAIPKIKAGEEKSSSIIAEFSRAGSFDVKIEI
;
A
#
# COMPACT_ATOMS: atom_id res chain seq x y z
N MET A 1 25.94 0.09 53.06
CA MET A 1 25.63 0.17 51.61
C MET A 1 24.52 -0.78 51.10
N PRO A 2 24.22 -1.98 51.67
CA PRO A 2 23.20 -2.87 51.09
C PRO A 2 21.75 -2.37 51.25
N GLY A 3 21.46 -1.57 52.29
CA GLY A 3 20.13 -1.02 52.54
C GLY A 3 19.67 0.07 51.56
N ILE A 4 20.60 0.76 50.89
CA ILE A 4 20.26 1.77 49.87
C ILE A 4 19.88 1.07 48.57
N VAL A 5 20.66 0.06 48.16
CA VAL A 5 20.40 -0.75 46.96
C VAL A 5 19.03 -1.43 47.05
N PHE A 6 18.69 -2.02 48.20
CA PHE A 6 17.38 -2.65 48.41
C PHE A 6 16.22 -1.66 48.31
N LYS A 7 16.34 -0.46 48.89
CA LYS A 7 15.30 0.57 48.81
C LYS A 7 15.08 1.08 47.38
N VAL A 8 16.16 1.25 46.61
CA VAL A 8 16.08 1.66 45.19
C VAL A 8 15.39 0.58 44.35
N LEU A 9 15.72 -0.70 44.58
CA LEU A 9 15.10 -1.82 43.87
C LEU A 9 13.60 -1.89 44.15
N VAL A 10 13.19 -1.78 45.42
CA VAL A 10 11.77 -1.78 45.82
C VAL A 10 11.03 -0.59 45.21
N ALA A 11 11.63 0.60 45.22
CA ALA A 11 11.04 1.79 44.59
C ALA A 11 10.87 1.61 43.06
N ALA A 12 11.83 0.99 42.38
CA ALA A 12 11.74 0.69 40.96
C ALA A 12 10.62 -0.32 40.64
N ILE A 13 10.46 -1.36 41.46
CA ILE A 13 9.37 -2.34 41.31
C ILE A 13 8.01 -1.66 41.52
N ILE A 14 7.87 -0.83 42.56
CA ILE A 14 6.62 -0.08 42.83
C ILE A 14 6.32 0.88 41.67
N LEU A 15 7.32 1.59 41.17
CA LEU A 15 7.16 2.50 40.02
C LEU A 15 6.74 1.74 38.75
N ALA A 16 7.39 0.60 38.46
CA ALA A 16 7.02 -0.24 37.33
C ALA A 16 5.59 -0.78 37.45
N ALA A 17 5.16 -1.20 38.66
CA ALA A 17 3.80 -1.63 38.92
C ALA A 17 2.79 -0.49 38.74
N LEU A 18 3.10 0.72 39.21
CA LEU A 18 2.25 1.90 39.02
C LEU A 18 2.15 2.30 37.54
N ILE A 19 3.25 2.24 36.78
CA ILE A 19 3.24 2.46 35.34
C ILE A 19 2.39 1.41 34.64
N ALA A 20 2.52 0.13 35.02
CA ALA A 20 1.72 -0.95 34.45
C ALA A 20 0.21 -0.77 34.74
N ILE A 21 -0.16 -0.42 35.97
CA ILE A 21 -1.55 -0.13 36.35
C ILE A 21 -2.08 1.08 35.59
N PHE A 22 -1.28 2.15 35.48
CA PHE A 22 -1.64 3.34 34.72
C PHE A 22 -1.85 3.01 33.24
N TYR A 23 -0.93 2.25 32.64
CA TYR A 23 -1.05 1.82 31.26
C TYR A 23 -2.30 0.97 31.06
N GLN A 24 -2.54 -0.03 31.93
CA GLN A 24 -3.71 -0.89 31.81
C GLN A 24 -5.04 -0.15 32.04
N SER A 25 -5.05 0.87 32.91
CA SER A 25 -6.26 1.63 33.26
C SER A 25 -6.53 2.80 32.31
N PHE A 26 -5.53 3.28 31.55
CA PHE A 26 -5.68 4.45 30.68
C PHE A 26 -5.30 4.18 29.22
N ALA A 27 -4.81 2.99 28.86
CA ALA A 27 -4.48 2.64 27.47
C ALA A 27 -5.63 2.85 26.51
N TYR A 28 -6.88 2.58 26.92
CA TYR A 28 -8.06 2.76 26.08
C TYR A 28 -8.33 4.23 25.70
N LEU A 29 -7.83 5.21 26.46
CA LEU A 29 -7.95 6.64 26.14
C LEU A 29 -6.95 7.07 25.06
N PHE A 30 -5.80 6.39 24.97
CA PHE A 30 -4.76 6.67 23.97
C PHE A 30 -4.91 5.80 22.72
N TYR A 31 -5.54 4.62 22.85
CA TYR A 31 -5.85 3.70 21.77
C TYR A 31 -7.34 3.38 21.80
N PRO A 32 -8.20 4.26 21.27
CA PRO A 32 -9.63 3.96 21.17
C PRO A 32 -9.78 2.71 20.31
N VAL A 33 -10.45 1.70 20.86
CA VAL A 33 -10.86 0.52 20.10
C VAL A 33 -11.78 1.02 19.00
N LYS A 34 -11.29 1.01 17.77
CA LYS A 34 -12.10 1.40 16.62
C LYS A 34 -12.85 0.18 16.11
N ASP A 35 -14.01 0.43 15.49
CA ASP A 35 -14.75 -0.61 14.80
C ASP A 35 -13.97 -1.02 13.53
N LEU A 36 -13.50 -2.27 13.51
CA LEU A 36 -12.70 -2.82 12.42
C LEU A 36 -13.48 -2.78 11.10
N GLN A 37 -14.80 -3.01 11.12
CA GLN A 37 -15.61 -2.94 9.91
C GLN A 37 -15.62 -1.52 9.34
N ALA A 38 -15.93 -0.52 10.17
CA ALA A 38 -15.99 0.88 9.72
C ALA A 38 -14.63 1.39 9.20
N GLU A 39 -13.53 0.96 9.81
CA GLU A 39 -12.18 1.36 9.37
C GLU A 39 -11.77 0.69 8.05
N ILE A 40 -12.20 -0.56 7.80
CA ILE A 40 -12.01 -1.20 6.50
C ILE A 40 -12.84 -0.50 5.42
N GLU A 41 -14.12 -0.18 5.69
CA GLU A 41 -14.97 0.57 4.76
C GLU A 41 -14.34 1.91 4.38
N LYS A 42 -13.89 2.67 5.39
CA LYS A 42 -13.17 3.93 5.18
C LYS A 42 -11.87 3.74 4.38
N GLY A 43 -11.10 2.69 4.69
CA GLY A 43 -9.88 2.35 3.97
C GLY A 43 -10.15 2.06 2.48
N PHE A 44 -11.21 1.31 2.18
CA PHE A 44 -11.63 1.05 0.80
C PHE A 44 -12.09 2.31 0.08
N GLU A 45 -12.88 3.18 0.71
CA GLU A 45 -13.30 4.44 0.06
C GLU A 45 -12.10 5.35 -0.25
N LEU A 46 -11.12 5.44 0.65
CA LEU A 46 -9.88 6.18 0.40
C LEU A 46 -9.05 5.55 -0.73
N ALA A 47 -8.98 4.22 -0.79
CA ALA A 47 -8.27 3.49 -1.84
C ALA A 47 -8.98 3.57 -3.21
N LYS A 48 -10.32 3.62 -3.25
CA LYS A 48 -11.07 3.91 -4.48
C LYS A 48 -10.78 5.31 -5.01
N ALA A 49 -10.68 6.30 -4.13
CA ALA A 49 -10.31 7.67 -4.50
C ALA A 49 -8.85 7.80 -4.98
N ASN A 50 -7.98 6.87 -4.59
CA ASN A 50 -6.57 6.80 -4.95
C ASN A 50 -6.26 5.50 -5.71
N GLU A 51 -6.98 5.26 -6.81
CA GLU A 51 -6.90 4.02 -7.57
C GLU A 51 -5.43 3.59 -7.85
N GLY A 52 -5.15 2.30 -7.64
CA GLY A 52 -3.85 1.69 -7.83
C GLY A 52 -2.84 1.94 -6.71
N LYS A 53 -3.08 2.91 -5.81
CA LYS A 53 -2.18 3.24 -4.71
C LYS A 53 -2.59 2.55 -3.41
N ILE A 54 -1.59 2.19 -2.63
CA ILE A 54 -1.72 1.74 -1.26
C ILE A 54 -2.06 2.92 -0.36
N VAL A 55 -3.10 2.74 0.45
CA VAL A 55 -3.47 3.61 1.56
C VAL A 55 -3.26 2.83 2.86
N GLU A 56 -2.65 3.46 3.85
CA GLU A 56 -2.38 2.86 5.16
C GLU A 56 -3.36 3.38 6.22
N SER A 57 -3.75 2.51 7.14
CA SER A 57 -4.44 2.92 8.37
C SER A 57 -3.81 2.24 9.58
N GLU A 58 -3.61 2.98 10.65
CA GLU A 58 -3.23 2.40 11.95
C GLU A 58 -4.49 2.09 12.76
N LEU A 59 -4.59 0.84 13.19
CA LEU A 59 -5.76 0.32 13.88
C LEU A 59 -5.37 -0.49 15.11
N PHE A 60 -5.92 -0.12 16.26
CA PHE A 60 -5.92 -1.00 17.42
C PHE A 60 -7.24 -1.76 17.46
N VAL A 61 -7.18 -3.09 17.33
CA VAL A 61 -8.35 -3.95 17.36
C VAL A 61 -8.37 -4.71 18.68
N ALA A 62 -9.39 -4.48 19.49
CA ALA A 62 -9.64 -5.33 20.64
C ALA A 62 -10.25 -6.66 20.19
N LYS A 63 -10.03 -7.71 20.97
CA LYS A 63 -10.72 -8.99 20.91
C LYS A 63 -12.20 -8.77 21.20
N ALA A 64 -12.91 -8.35 20.19
CA ALA A 64 -14.35 -8.48 20.08
C ALA A 64 -14.62 -9.72 19.23
N VAL A 65 -15.73 -10.41 19.47
CA VAL A 65 -16.19 -11.53 18.64
C VAL A 65 -16.68 -11.00 17.29
N GLN A 66 -15.76 -10.45 16.49
CA GLN A 66 -16.02 -9.93 15.16
C GLN A 66 -15.42 -10.90 14.16
N VAL A 67 -16.30 -11.60 13.47
CA VAL A 67 -15.97 -12.35 12.25
C VAL A 67 -16.46 -11.50 11.09
N LEU A 68 -15.54 -10.91 10.36
CA LEU A 68 -15.84 -10.08 9.19
C LEU A 68 -15.80 -10.95 7.95
N ASN A 69 -16.81 -10.83 7.09
CA ASN A 69 -16.84 -11.50 5.79
C ASN A 69 -16.60 -10.46 4.69
N THR A 70 -15.83 -10.80 3.65
CA THR A 70 -15.62 -9.86 2.52
C THR A 70 -16.93 -9.40 1.89
N LYS A 71 -17.97 -10.24 1.90
CA LYS A 71 -19.30 -9.89 1.39
C LYS A 71 -19.94 -8.67 2.06
N ASN A 72 -19.56 -8.37 3.30
CA ASN A 72 -20.04 -7.18 4.01
C ASN A 72 -19.54 -5.88 3.35
N PHE A 73 -18.51 -5.97 2.52
CA PHE A 73 -17.86 -4.86 1.84
C PHE A 73 -18.00 -4.94 0.30
N GLU A 74 -18.78 -5.90 -0.19
CA GLU A 74 -19.06 -6.09 -1.61
C GLU A 74 -20.37 -5.39 -2.00
N ASP A 75 -20.38 -4.75 -3.16
CA ASP A 75 -21.57 -4.12 -3.75
C ASP A 75 -21.61 -4.35 -5.27
N SER A 76 -22.55 -3.72 -5.99
CA SER A 76 -22.66 -3.88 -7.46
C SER A 76 -21.45 -3.39 -8.26
N SER A 77 -20.56 -2.63 -7.62
CA SER A 77 -19.38 -1.98 -8.19
C SER A 77 -18.08 -2.34 -7.47
N THR A 78 -18.12 -3.07 -6.36
CA THR A 78 -16.97 -3.35 -5.50
C THR A 78 -16.87 -4.84 -5.18
N LEU A 79 -15.69 -5.41 -5.42
CA LEU A 79 -15.27 -6.72 -4.93
C LEU A 79 -14.25 -6.51 -3.81
N ALA A 80 -14.50 -7.09 -2.64
CA ALA A 80 -13.60 -7.03 -1.51
C ALA A 80 -12.79 -8.32 -1.36
N VAL A 81 -11.51 -8.18 -1.01
CA VAL A 81 -10.61 -9.31 -0.75
C VAL A 81 -9.77 -9.00 0.49
N PHE A 82 -9.66 -9.98 1.37
CA PHE A 82 -8.72 -9.93 2.49
C PHE A 82 -7.49 -10.77 2.15
N GLU A 83 -6.33 -10.19 2.35
CA GLU A 83 -5.04 -10.82 2.07
C GLU A 83 -4.15 -10.69 3.32
N CYS A 84 -3.51 -11.78 3.69
CA CYS A 84 -2.49 -11.72 4.73
C CYS A 84 -1.12 -11.64 4.08
N THR A 85 -0.33 -10.67 4.52
CA THR A 85 1.05 -10.45 4.03
C THR A 85 2.12 -10.79 5.06
N ASP A 86 1.72 -11.16 6.28
CA ASP A 86 2.61 -11.60 7.35
C ASP A 86 2.11 -12.90 8.01
N PHE A 87 2.79 -14.01 7.71
CA PHE A 87 2.42 -15.33 8.24
C PHE A 87 2.67 -15.48 9.75
N GLU A 88 3.43 -14.59 10.38
CA GLU A 88 3.55 -14.58 11.84
C GLU A 88 2.28 -13.97 12.45
N LEU A 89 1.77 -12.88 11.87
CA LEU A 89 0.57 -12.20 12.36
C LEU A 89 -0.73 -12.96 12.05
N CYS A 90 -0.76 -13.69 10.93
CA CYS A 90 -1.96 -14.39 10.46
C CYS A 90 -1.83 -15.89 10.58
N CYS A 91 -2.86 -16.51 11.12
CA CYS A 91 -2.93 -17.96 11.22
C CYS A 91 -4.05 -18.49 10.35
N LYS A 92 -3.85 -19.70 9.82
CA LYS A 92 -4.95 -20.45 9.21
C LYS A 92 -5.94 -20.86 10.29
N ASP A 93 -7.22 -20.98 9.93
CA ASP A 93 -8.33 -21.40 10.81
C ASP A 93 -8.07 -22.66 11.67
N THR A 94 -7.07 -23.47 11.32
CA THR A 94 -6.73 -24.73 12.00
C THR A 94 -5.60 -24.60 13.03
N GLU A 95 -5.01 -23.42 13.20
CA GLU A 95 -3.84 -23.19 14.07
C GLU A 95 -4.17 -22.20 15.19
N GLU A 96 -3.70 -22.48 16.42
CA GLU A 96 -3.83 -21.53 17.54
C GLU A 96 -3.06 -20.25 17.21
N CYS A 97 -3.80 -19.15 17.04
CA CYS A 97 -3.15 -17.93 16.61
C CYS A 97 -2.47 -17.20 17.75
N SER A 98 -1.13 -17.21 17.72
CA SER A 98 -0.31 -16.54 18.72
C SER A 98 -0.47 -15.03 18.66
N LEU A 99 -0.64 -14.45 17.46
CA LEU A 99 -0.53 -13.02 17.17
C LEU A 99 -1.84 -12.29 16.77
N GLY A 100 -2.97 -13.01 16.70
CA GLY A 100 -4.28 -12.40 16.95
C GLY A 100 -5.27 -12.29 15.78
N LEU A 101 -4.90 -12.56 14.53
CA LEU A 101 -5.84 -12.58 13.39
C LEU A 101 -5.92 -13.96 12.72
N SER A 102 -7.13 -14.48 12.55
CA SER A 102 -7.38 -15.74 11.85
C SER A 102 -8.06 -15.47 10.51
N PHE A 103 -7.53 -16.06 9.44
CA PHE A 103 -8.05 -15.91 8.08
C PHE A 103 -8.56 -17.25 7.55
N ASN A 104 -9.83 -17.27 7.17
CA ASN A 104 -10.39 -18.36 6.38
C ASN A 104 -10.50 -17.93 4.91
N THR A 105 -9.61 -18.43 4.07
CA THR A 105 -9.62 -18.14 2.63
C THR A 105 -10.82 -18.75 1.90
N GLU A 106 -11.31 -19.92 2.34
CA GLU A 106 -12.46 -20.60 1.73
C GLU A 106 -13.77 -19.87 2.04
N ARG A 107 -13.94 -19.41 3.29
CA ARG A 107 -15.12 -18.67 3.75
C ARG A 107 -15.00 -17.17 3.53
N LYS A 108 -13.82 -16.70 3.13
CA LYS A 108 -13.47 -15.27 2.98
C LYS A 108 -13.76 -14.48 4.25
N THR A 109 -13.34 -15.02 5.40
CA THR A 109 -13.56 -14.39 6.70
C THR A 109 -12.26 -14.02 7.40
N LEU A 110 -12.33 -12.94 8.17
CA LEU A 110 -11.31 -12.47 9.10
C LEU A 110 -11.89 -12.48 10.51
N SER A 111 -11.20 -13.12 11.45
CA SER A 111 -11.57 -13.17 12.86
C SER A 111 -10.45 -12.60 13.73
N VAL A 112 -10.82 -11.87 14.79
CA VAL A 112 -9.87 -11.31 15.76
C VAL A 112 -9.85 -12.20 17.00
N GLU A 113 -8.77 -12.95 17.18
CA GLU A 113 -8.62 -13.94 18.25
C GLU A 113 -7.99 -13.34 19.53
N LYS A 114 -7.25 -12.23 19.40
CA LYS A 114 -6.59 -11.50 20.50
C LYS A 114 -6.52 -10.00 20.20
N ASP A 115 -6.43 -9.20 21.26
CA ASP A 115 -6.13 -7.76 21.15
C ASP A 115 -4.82 -7.59 20.39
N SER A 116 -4.84 -6.81 19.31
CA SER A 116 -3.68 -6.62 18.46
C SER A 116 -3.69 -5.24 17.82
N ALA A 117 -2.50 -4.66 17.72
CA ALA A 117 -2.26 -3.50 16.87
C ALA A 117 -2.04 -4.03 15.45
N VAL A 118 -2.88 -3.59 14.53
CA VAL A 118 -2.89 -4.06 13.15
C VAL A 118 -2.82 -2.83 12.26
N SER A 119 -1.89 -2.82 11.31
CA SER A 119 -1.81 -1.77 10.28
C SER A 119 -2.31 -2.35 8.95
N PRO A 120 -3.62 -2.32 8.67
CA PRO A 120 -4.11 -2.73 7.37
C PRO A 120 -3.70 -1.73 6.28
N TYR A 121 -3.30 -2.28 5.14
CA TYR A 121 -3.06 -1.55 3.90
C TYR A 121 -4.20 -1.81 2.92
N TYR A 122 -4.65 -0.80 2.21
CA TYR A 122 -5.77 -0.90 1.29
C TYR A 122 -5.33 -0.51 -0.12
N ARG A 123 -5.71 -1.29 -1.13
CA ARG A 123 -5.51 -0.94 -2.54
C ARG A 123 -6.74 -1.35 -3.34
N CYS A 124 -7.26 -0.43 -4.14
CA CYS A 124 -8.34 -0.71 -5.09
C CYS A 124 -7.84 -0.51 -6.52
N LEU A 125 -8.22 -1.41 -7.41
CA LEU A 125 -7.98 -1.31 -8.85
C LEU A 125 -9.31 -1.39 -9.58
N TYR A 126 -9.56 -0.51 -10.55
CA TYR A 126 -10.75 -0.61 -11.38
C TYR A 126 -10.49 -1.56 -12.55
N ASP A 127 -10.98 -2.80 -12.43
CA ASP A 127 -10.84 -3.83 -13.46
C ASP A 127 -12.22 -4.32 -13.91
N ARG A 128 -12.41 -4.46 -15.23
CA ARG A 128 -13.65 -4.99 -15.84
C ARG A 128 -14.95 -4.40 -15.29
N ARG A 129 -14.96 -3.09 -15.02
CA ARG A 129 -16.10 -2.31 -14.48
C ARG A 129 -16.39 -2.52 -12.99
N LEU A 130 -15.46 -3.10 -12.24
CA LEU A 130 -15.56 -3.30 -10.80
C LEU A 130 -14.29 -2.77 -10.12
N PHE A 131 -14.43 -2.14 -8.97
CA PHE A 131 -13.33 -1.91 -8.06
C PHE A 131 -12.99 -3.21 -7.33
N VAL A 132 -11.81 -3.76 -7.59
CA VAL A 132 -11.25 -4.86 -6.81
C VAL A 132 -10.44 -4.25 -5.67
N CYS A 133 -11.04 -4.19 -4.50
CA CYS A 133 -10.46 -3.62 -3.28
C CYS A 133 -9.88 -4.72 -2.39
N LYS A 134 -8.59 -4.61 -2.09
CA LYS A 134 -7.86 -5.53 -1.23
C LYS A 134 -7.49 -4.85 0.08
N ALA A 135 -7.75 -5.52 1.20
CA ALA A 135 -7.19 -5.17 2.50
C ALA A 135 -6.09 -6.18 2.83
N PHE A 136 -4.87 -5.68 2.96
CA PHE A 136 -3.69 -6.45 3.32
C PHE A 136 -3.40 -6.25 4.80
N PHE A 137 -3.25 -7.34 5.54
CA PHE A 137 -2.93 -7.31 6.96
C PHE A 137 -1.53 -7.87 7.18
N GLY A 138 -0.66 -7.05 7.78
CA GLY A 138 0.72 -7.43 8.11
C GLY A 138 1.75 -6.49 7.49
N ILE A 139 2.59 -7.01 6.59
CA ILE A 139 3.67 -6.28 5.92
C ILE A 139 3.12 -5.44 4.75
N LYS A 140 3.68 -4.25 4.53
CA LYS A 140 3.25 -3.36 3.43
C LYS A 140 3.46 -4.02 2.06
N PRO A 141 2.41 -4.18 1.23
CA PRO A 141 2.55 -4.87 -0.05
C PRO A 141 3.41 -4.08 -1.05
N ALA A 142 3.92 -4.76 -2.07
CA ALA A 142 4.72 -4.15 -3.12
C ALA A 142 3.94 -3.07 -3.88
N GLN A 143 4.56 -1.91 -4.08
CA GLN A 143 4.06 -0.85 -4.94
C GLN A 143 5.21 -0.15 -5.65
N ALA A 144 5.12 -0.10 -6.97
CA ALA A 144 6.05 0.68 -7.77
C ALA A 144 5.68 2.16 -7.73
N GLU A 145 6.70 3.00 -7.69
CA GLU A 145 6.58 4.44 -7.83
C GLU A 145 7.64 4.95 -8.82
N ILE A 146 7.28 5.89 -9.68
CA ILE A 146 8.23 6.57 -10.57
C ILE A 146 9.00 7.59 -9.75
N SER A 147 10.31 7.39 -9.58
CA SER A 147 11.17 8.28 -8.79
C SER A 147 11.73 9.44 -9.62
N SER A 148 11.97 9.23 -10.91
CA SER A 148 12.38 10.31 -11.82
C SER A 148 12.12 9.98 -13.28
N VAL A 149 11.92 11.02 -14.09
CA VAL A 149 11.79 10.95 -15.55
C VAL A 149 12.75 11.96 -16.16
N LYS A 150 13.53 11.51 -17.14
CA LYS A 150 14.49 12.29 -17.89
C LYS A 150 14.23 12.09 -19.39
N ALA A 151 13.83 13.16 -20.06
CA ALA A 151 13.63 13.19 -21.50
C ALA A 151 14.10 14.54 -22.04
N GLU A 152 14.56 14.57 -23.29
CA GLU A 152 14.85 15.83 -23.97
C GLU A 152 13.53 16.61 -24.19
N LYS A 153 13.44 17.81 -23.61
CA LYS A 153 12.19 18.59 -23.63
C LYS A 153 11.87 19.22 -24.99
N THR A 154 12.84 19.23 -25.90
CA THR A 154 12.71 19.85 -27.21
C THR A 154 13.41 18.98 -28.25
N LEU A 155 12.67 18.52 -29.25
CA LEU A 155 13.22 17.79 -30.38
C LEU A 155 13.44 18.73 -31.56
N LYS A 156 14.64 18.73 -32.11
CA LYS A 156 14.95 19.34 -33.41
C LYS A 156 15.18 18.22 -34.41
N LEU A 157 14.30 18.12 -35.41
CA LEU A 157 14.37 17.05 -36.43
C LEU A 157 15.68 17.03 -37.20
N GLU A 158 16.37 18.17 -37.30
CA GLU A 158 17.69 18.30 -37.90
C GLU A 158 18.78 17.51 -37.14
N GLN A 159 18.53 17.19 -35.87
CA GLN A 159 19.48 16.52 -34.97
C GLN A 159 19.06 15.07 -34.68
N SER A 160 17.76 14.83 -34.46
CA SER A 160 17.21 13.50 -34.19
C SER A 160 15.69 13.51 -34.41
N SER A 161 15.15 12.41 -34.96
CA SER A 161 13.72 12.11 -34.96
C SER A 161 13.29 11.28 -33.75
N GLN A 162 14.22 10.95 -32.86
CA GLN A 162 14.01 10.06 -31.71
C GLN A 162 14.14 10.83 -30.40
N LEU A 163 13.16 10.64 -29.52
CA LEU A 163 13.16 11.09 -28.14
C LEU A 163 13.47 9.91 -27.22
N LEU A 164 14.63 9.95 -26.56
CA LEU A 164 14.97 9.00 -25.50
C LEU A 164 14.32 9.44 -24.18
N ILE A 165 13.47 8.57 -23.64
CA ILE A 165 12.79 8.75 -22.36
C ILE A 165 13.40 7.76 -21.38
N GLU A 166 14.15 8.23 -20.41
CA GLU A 166 14.72 7.45 -19.32
C GLU A 166 13.87 7.66 -18.07
N PHE A 167 13.53 6.60 -17.35
CA PHE A 167 12.81 6.71 -16.09
C PHE A 167 13.32 5.73 -15.06
N LYS A 168 13.24 6.15 -13.80
CA LYS A 168 13.55 5.33 -12.64
C LYS A 168 12.28 4.98 -11.90
N TYR A 169 12.22 3.77 -11.38
CA TYR A 169 11.12 3.28 -10.58
C TYR A 169 11.66 2.48 -9.39
N SER A 170 10.99 2.60 -8.25
CA SER A 170 11.35 1.92 -7.01
C SER A 170 10.16 1.20 -6.41
N ASN A 171 10.41 0.18 -5.59
CA ASN A 171 9.38 -0.45 -4.78
C ASN A 171 9.31 0.25 -3.41
N ILE A 172 8.22 0.99 -3.17
CA ILE A 172 7.96 1.68 -1.89
C ILE A 172 7.24 0.81 -0.86
N GLY A 173 7.01 -0.46 -1.20
CA GLY A 173 6.51 -1.50 -0.32
C GLY A 173 7.63 -2.29 0.35
N GLU A 174 7.24 -3.15 1.28
CA GLU A 174 8.14 -4.00 2.06
C GLU A 174 8.17 -5.45 1.55
N LEU A 175 7.23 -5.81 0.67
CA LEU A 175 7.23 -7.09 -0.05
C LEU A 175 7.82 -6.95 -1.44
N ASP A 176 8.39 -8.04 -1.96
CA ASP A 176 8.84 -8.15 -3.33
C ASP A 176 7.65 -8.12 -4.31
N ALA A 177 7.81 -7.45 -5.45
CA ALA A 177 6.82 -7.53 -6.53
C ALA A 177 6.95 -8.90 -7.23
N PHE A 178 5.95 -9.76 -7.05
CA PHE A 178 5.96 -11.10 -7.64
C PHE A 178 5.52 -11.14 -9.11
N GLU A 179 4.92 -10.06 -9.62
CA GLU A 179 4.43 -9.94 -10.98
C GLU A 179 5.25 -8.91 -11.77
N GLU A 180 5.31 -9.11 -13.08
CA GLU A 180 5.83 -8.10 -14.00
C GLU A 180 4.84 -6.94 -14.03
N LEU A 181 5.34 -5.71 -13.93
CA LEU A 181 4.50 -4.52 -13.95
C LEU A 181 4.52 -3.92 -15.36
N THR A 182 3.55 -3.08 -15.69
CA THR A 182 3.48 -2.40 -16.98
C THR A 182 3.55 -0.90 -16.77
N ALA A 183 4.57 -0.26 -17.34
CA ALA A 183 4.66 1.18 -17.38
C ALA A 183 3.97 1.69 -18.66
N ARG A 184 2.91 2.49 -18.52
CA ARG A 184 2.29 3.23 -19.62
C ARG A 184 3.01 4.56 -19.78
N VAL A 185 3.54 4.80 -20.97
CA VAL A 185 4.28 6.03 -21.31
C VAL A 185 3.54 6.79 -22.38
N GLN A 186 3.21 8.05 -22.06
CA GLN A 186 2.47 8.95 -22.93
C GLN A 186 3.27 10.24 -23.15
N VAL A 187 3.32 10.70 -24.39
CA VAL A 187 3.99 11.96 -24.77
C VAL A 187 2.97 12.93 -25.36
N PHE A 188 2.99 14.16 -24.86
CA PHE A 188 2.08 15.24 -25.25
C PHE A 188 2.86 16.42 -25.83
N ASP A 189 2.18 17.25 -26.62
CA ASP A 189 2.74 18.53 -27.06
C ASP A 189 2.66 19.55 -25.91
N LYS A 190 3.75 20.26 -25.66
CA LYS A 190 3.84 21.25 -24.58
C LYS A 190 3.11 22.56 -24.92
N GLU A 191 2.96 22.90 -26.19
CA GLU A 191 2.28 24.14 -26.59
C GLU A 191 0.74 24.02 -26.45
N ASP A 192 0.23 22.80 -26.30
CA ASP A 192 -1.18 22.50 -26.09
C ASP A 192 -1.44 22.21 -24.60
N ASN A 193 -1.82 23.24 -23.85
CA ASN A 193 -2.15 23.15 -22.42
C ASN A 193 -3.49 22.42 -22.14
N ASN A 194 -3.95 21.53 -23.03
CA ASN A 194 -5.23 20.86 -22.94
C ASN A 194 -5.07 19.40 -22.45
N PRO A 195 -5.46 19.08 -21.21
CA PRO A 195 -5.31 17.74 -20.62
C PRO A 195 -6.23 16.67 -21.25
N LEU A 196 -7.14 17.04 -22.15
CA LEU A 196 -8.05 16.13 -22.85
C LEU A 196 -7.55 15.70 -24.24
N LYS A 197 -6.35 16.14 -24.67
CA LYS A 197 -5.82 15.78 -26.00
C LYS A 197 -5.18 14.39 -26.01
N GLN A 198 -5.35 13.72 -27.14
CA GLN A 198 -4.78 12.41 -27.44
C GLN A 198 -3.25 12.48 -27.39
N ALA A 199 -2.62 11.51 -26.73
CA ALA A 199 -1.16 11.41 -26.69
C ALA A 199 -0.60 11.27 -28.12
N LEU A 200 0.49 11.98 -28.41
CA LEU A 200 1.19 11.90 -29.71
C LEU A 200 1.89 10.55 -29.87
N PHE A 201 2.34 10.00 -28.75
CA PHE A 201 2.94 8.70 -28.63
C PHE A 201 2.40 8.05 -27.35
N GLU A 202 2.00 6.80 -27.47
CA GLU A 202 1.58 5.98 -26.35
C GLU A 202 2.13 4.57 -26.54
N THR A 203 2.76 4.06 -25.49
CA THR A 203 3.23 2.67 -25.47
C THR A 203 3.17 2.11 -24.06
N GLU A 204 3.12 0.80 -23.98
CA GLU A 204 3.23 0.05 -22.75
C GLU A 204 4.58 -0.66 -22.73
N LYS A 205 5.27 -0.58 -21.60
CA LYS A 205 6.53 -1.27 -21.40
C LYS A 205 6.44 -2.15 -20.16
N ALA A 206 6.60 -3.45 -20.39
CA ALA A 206 6.94 -4.41 -19.36
C ALA A 206 8.16 -3.93 -18.55
N ILE A 207 8.01 -3.79 -17.25
CA ILE A 207 9.12 -3.54 -16.32
C ILE A 207 9.33 -4.78 -15.44
N PRO A 208 10.59 -5.24 -15.29
CA PRO A 208 10.90 -6.44 -14.53
C PRO A 208 10.50 -6.29 -13.07
N LYS A 209 10.24 -7.45 -12.44
CA LYS A 209 10.00 -7.58 -10.99
C LYS A 209 11.03 -6.78 -10.18
N ILE A 210 10.57 -6.12 -9.13
CA ILE A 210 11.38 -5.24 -8.29
C ILE A 210 11.28 -5.69 -6.83
N LYS A 211 12.42 -5.87 -6.17
CA LYS A 211 12.47 -6.28 -4.77
C LYS A 211 12.09 -5.12 -3.84
N ALA A 212 11.72 -5.43 -2.60
CA ALA A 212 11.46 -4.41 -1.58
C ALA A 212 12.65 -3.44 -1.46
N GLY A 213 12.37 -2.13 -1.52
CA GLY A 213 13.38 -1.07 -1.45
C GLY A 213 14.36 -0.97 -2.63
N GLU A 214 14.23 -1.81 -3.66
CA GLU A 214 15.07 -1.74 -4.85
C GLU A 214 14.64 -0.57 -5.75
N GLU A 215 15.60 0.06 -6.44
CA GLU A 215 15.37 1.03 -7.51
C GLU A 215 15.97 0.49 -8.82
N LYS A 216 15.22 0.60 -9.91
CA LYS A 216 15.65 0.24 -11.26
C LYS A 216 15.44 1.38 -12.23
N SER A 217 16.09 1.27 -13.39
CA SER A 217 15.97 2.22 -14.50
C SER A 217 15.48 1.50 -15.74
N SER A 218 14.74 2.21 -16.58
CA SER A 218 14.26 1.74 -17.88
C SER A 218 14.21 2.89 -18.86
N SER A 219 14.25 2.58 -20.15
CA SER A 219 14.18 3.59 -21.20
C SER A 219 13.27 3.19 -22.36
N ILE A 220 12.69 4.18 -23.02
CA ILE A 220 11.86 4.04 -24.21
C ILE A 220 12.36 5.03 -25.26
N ILE A 221 12.31 4.62 -26.51
CA ILE A 221 12.58 5.48 -27.66
C ILE A 221 11.24 5.75 -28.33
N ALA A 222 10.87 7.03 -28.42
CA ALA A 222 9.70 7.49 -29.15
C ALA A 222 10.14 8.20 -30.44
N GLU A 223 9.56 7.85 -31.58
CA GLU A 223 9.90 8.45 -32.86
C GLU A 223 8.85 9.47 -33.29
N PHE A 224 9.30 10.64 -33.74
CA PHE A 224 8.44 11.74 -34.15
C PHE A 224 8.83 12.27 -35.53
N SER A 225 7.81 12.60 -36.32
CA SER A 225 7.97 13.24 -37.64
C SER A 225 7.91 14.77 -37.58
N ARG A 226 7.80 15.36 -36.40
CA ARG A 226 7.71 16.81 -36.18
C ARG A 226 8.65 17.27 -35.07
N ALA A 227 9.23 18.46 -35.25
CA ALA A 227 9.95 19.16 -34.20
C ALA A 227 8.96 19.79 -33.22
N GLY A 228 9.37 20.00 -31.97
CA GLY A 228 8.51 20.60 -30.96
C GLY A 228 9.03 20.42 -29.55
N SER A 229 8.28 20.97 -28.60
CA SER A 229 8.49 20.71 -27.18
C SER A 229 7.47 19.71 -26.66
N PHE A 230 7.92 18.79 -25.83
CA PHE A 230 7.10 17.66 -25.38
C PHE A 230 7.08 17.56 -23.86
N ASP A 231 5.93 17.13 -23.34
CA ASP A 231 5.77 16.69 -21.95
C ASP A 231 5.56 15.18 -21.93
N VAL A 232 6.18 14.52 -20.94
CA VAL A 232 6.14 13.05 -20.79
C VAL A 232 5.42 12.70 -19.50
N LYS A 233 4.44 11.81 -19.61
CA LYS A 233 3.72 11.23 -18.48
C LYS A 233 3.99 9.72 -18.45
N ILE A 234 4.32 9.21 -17.27
CA ILE A 234 4.57 7.79 -17.03
C ILE A 234 3.73 7.36 -15.84
N GLU A 235 2.98 6.28 -16.01
CA GLU A 235 2.17 5.64 -14.98
C GLU A 235 2.55 4.14 -14.92
N ILE A 236 2.59 3.57 -13.72
CA ILE A 236 2.79 2.13 -13.47
C ILE A 236 1.55 1.61 -12.75
#